data_AF-A0A918LGK6-F1
#
_entry.id   AF-A0A918LGK6-F1
#
_cell.length_a   1.000
_cell.length_b   1.000
_cell.length_c   1.000
_cell.angle_alpha   90.00
_cell.angle_beta   90.00
_cell.angle_gamma   90.00
#
_symmetry.space_group_name_H-M   'P 1'
#
loop_
_entity.id
_entity.type
_entity.pdbx_description
1 polymer ?
#
loop_
_entity_poly.entity_id
_entity_poly.type
_entity_poly.pdbx_seq_one_letter_code
_entity_poly.pdbx_strand_id
1 'polypeptide(L)'
;MSDTVHNRIAVLRAERQVSRRQLAEALGVHYQTVGYLERGEFSPSLHLALRIAEYFEVPVELVFSTKPFPRIGGELTSTKVEDAG
;
A
#
# COMPACT_ATOMS: atom_id res chain seq x y z
N MET A 1 13.93 -1.87 17.15
CA MET A 1 13.28 -2.36 15.91
C MET A 1 12.99 -1.13 15.07
N SER A 2 13.29 -1.14 13.77
CA SER A 2 12.92 -0.01 12.90
C SER A 2 11.44 -0.11 12.60
N ASP A 3 10.65 0.88 13.01
CA ASP A 3 9.21 0.95 12.75
C ASP A 3 8.98 1.21 11.26
N THR A 4 8.97 0.14 10.47
CA THR A 4 8.82 0.20 9.02
C THR A 4 7.35 0.10 8.64
N VAL A 5 6.85 1.06 7.87
CA VAL A 5 5.49 1.05 7.32
C VAL A 5 5.54 0.54 5.89
N HIS A 6 4.93 -0.63 5.66
CA HIS A 6 4.70 -1.17 4.33
C HIS A 6 3.48 -0.51 3.70
N ASN A 7 3.46 -0.37 2.37
CA ASN A 7 2.32 0.22 1.67
C ASN A 7 1.99 -0.48 0.34
N ARG A 8 0.77 -0.26 -0.16
CA ARG A 8 0.26 -0.73 -1.46
C ARG A 8 -0.03 0.41 -2.45
N ILE A 9 0.51 1.61 -2.22
CA ILE A 9 0.20 2.81 -3.02
C ILE A 9 0.47 2.56 -4.51
N ALA A 10 1.62 1.96 -4.84
CA ALA A 10 1.98 1.66 -6.23
C ALA A 10 1.00 0.68 -6.89
N VAL A 11 0.53 -0.33 -6.14
CA VAL A 11 -0.44 -1.33 -6.61
C VAL A 11 -1.79 -0.67 -6.86
N LEU A 12 -2.32 0.05 -5.86
CA LEU A 12 -3.61 0.75 -5.95
C LEU A 12 -3.64 1.77 -7.09
N ARG A 13 -2.54 2.51 -7.30
CA ARG A 13 -2.43 3.39 -8.47
C ARG A 13 -2.47 2.63 -9.78
N ALA A 14 -1.74 1.52 -9.90
CA ALA A 14 -1.70 0.74 -11.13
C ALA A 14 -3.09 0.17 -11.46
N GLU A 15 -3.80 -0.36 -10.46
CA GLU A 15 -5.17 -0.86 -10.58
C GLU A 15 -6.15 0.22 -11.07
N ARG A 16 -6.00 1.45 -10.55
CA ARG A 16 -6.84 2.59 -10.94
C ARG A 16 -6.31 3.41 -12.13
N GLN A 17 -5.23 2.97 -12.78
CA GLN A 17 -4.56 3.69 -13.87
C GLN A 17 -4.17 5.14 -13.51
N VAL A 18 -3.81 5.38 -12.24
CA VAL A 18 -3.44 6.69 -11.70
C VAL A 18 -1.93 6.87 -11.78
N SER A 19 -1.48 7.96 -12.42
CA SER A 19 -0.08 8.37 -12.39
C SER A 19 0.31 8.96 -11.04
N ARG A 20 1.60 8.94 -10.70
CA ARG A 20 2.11 9.60 -9.48
C ARG A 20 1.77 11.10 -9.45
N ARG A 21 1.71 11.75 -10.61
CA ARG A 21 1.39 13.18 -10.74
C ARG A 21 -0.06 13.45 -10.37
N GLN A 22 -0.99 12.66 -10.91
CA GLN A 22 -2.41 12.76 -10.57
C GLN A 22 -2.66 12.51 -9.08
N LEU A 23 -2.00 11.50 -8.50
CA LEU A 23 -2.11 11.25 -7.05
C LEU A 23 -1.55 12.42 -6.23
N ALA A 24 -0.37 12.95 -6.61
CA ALA A 24 0.23 14.08 -5.91
C ALA A 24 -0.64 15.33 -5.95
N GLU A 25 -1.24 15.62 -7.12
CA GLU A 25 -2.16 16.73 -7.33
C GLU A 25 -3.42 16.58 -6.46
N ALA A 26 -4.06 15.41 -6.48
CA ALA A 26 -5.25 15.13 -5.66
C ALA A 26 -4.97 15.23 -4.16
N LEU A 27 -3.77 14.85 -3.73
CA LEU A 27 -3.34 14.92 -2.33
C LEU A 27 -2.78 16.31 -1.95
N GLY A 28 -2.56 17.21 -2.89
CA GLY A 28 -1.93 18.50 -2.63
C GLY A 28 -0.50 18.37 -2.08
N VAL A 29 0.25 17.36 -2.55
CA VAL A 29 1.63 17.11 -2.13
C VAL A 29 2.60 17.25 -3.31
N HIS A 30 3.89 17.36 -3.01
CA HIS A 30 4.91 17.40 -4.06
C HIS A 30 4.96 16.05 -4.81
N TYR A 31 5.19 16.08 -6.13
CA TYR A 31 5.24 14.88 -6.97
C TYR A 31 6.19 13.79 -6.44
N GLN A 32 7.36 14.20 -5.94
CA GLN A 32 8.36 13.27 -5.39
C GLN A 32 7.88 12.56 -4.12
N THR A 33 6.99 13.19 -3.33
CA THR A 33 6.41 12.62 -2.10
C THR A 33 5.76 11.27 -2.38
N VAL A 34 5.01 11.15 -3.47
CA VAL A 34 4.38 9.87 -3.87
C VAL A 34 5.43 8.79 -4.15
N GLY A 35 6.52 9.16 -4.85
CA GLY A 35 7.60 8.22 -5.13
C GLY A 35 8.33 7.74 -3.86
N TYR A 36 8.58 8.65 -2.91
CA TYR A 36 9.20 8.31 -1.62
C TYR A 36 8.31 7.41 -0.77
N LEU A 37 6.99 7.70 -0.72
CA LEU A 37 6.01 6.87 -0.04
C LEU A 37 5.99 5.45 -0.62
N GLU A 38 5.92 5.30 -1.94
CA GLU A 38 5.91 3.98 -2.58
C GLU A 38 7.15 3.14 -2.31
N ARG A 39 8.30 3.78 -2.17
CA ARG A 39 9.57 3.10 -1.83
C ARG A 39 9.73 2.87 -0.32
N GLY A 40 8.82 3.39 0.51
CA GLY A 40 8.88 3.28 1.96
C GLY A 40 10.03 4.08 2.57
N GLU A 41 10.49 5.14 1.90
CA GLU A 41 11.62 5.96 2.39
C GLU A 41 11.26 6.77 3.65
N PHE A 42 9.97 7.06 3.86
CA PHE A 42 9.46 7.59 5.12
C PHE A 42 8.01 7.18 5.36
N SER A 43 7.60 7.21 6.63
CA SER A 43 6.21 6.99 7.05
C SER A 43 5.39 8.27 6.88
N PRO A 44 4.23 8.23 6.21
CA PRO A 44 3.35 9.39 6.13
C PRO A 44 2.84 9.79 7.51
N SER A 45 2.42 11.05 7.67
CA SER A 45 1.57 11.42 8.81
C SER A 45 0.25 10.65 8.75
N LEU A 46 -0.41 10.46 9.91
CA LEU A 46 -1.73 9.84 9.96
C LEU A 46 -2.73 10.53 9.01
N HIS A 47 -2.70 11.87 8.96
CA HIS A 47 -3.56 12.64 8.07
C HIS A 47 -3.34 12.31 6.59
N LEU A 48 -2.08 12.22 6.13
CA LEU A 48 -1.77 11.86 4.75
C LEU A 48 -2.15 10.39 4.46
N ALA A 49 -1.94 9.49 5.42
CA ALA A 49 -2.35 8.09 5.28
C ALA A 49 -3.86 7.93 5.08
N LEU A 50 -4.67 8.65 5.87
CA LEU A 50 -6.13 8.65 5.76
C LEU A 50 -6.59 9.24 4.41
N ARG A 51 -6.01 10.37 3.96
CA ARG A 51 -6.35 10.96 2.65
C ARG A 51 -5.99 10.05 1.47
N ILE A 52 -4.90 9.29 1.58
CA ILE A 52 -4.55 8.29 0.55
C ILE A 52 -5.61 7.18 0.52
N ALA A 53 -6.05 6.70 1.69
CA ALA A 53 -7.09 5.68 1.81
C ALA A 53 -8.43 6.16 1.24
N GLU A 54 -8.82 7.39 1.55
CA GLU A 54 -10.01 8.06 0.98
C GLU A 54 -9.93 8.19 -0.54
N TYR A 55 -8.79 8.64 -1.08
CA TYR A 55 -8.58 8.77 -2.53
C TYR A 55 -8.76 7.43 -3.26
N PHE A 56 -8.29 6.34 -2.65
CA PHE A 56 -8.44 4.99 -3.18
C PHE A 56 -9.72 4.29 -2.74
N GLU A 57 -10.61 4.95 -1.99
CA GLU A 57 -11.88 4.41 -1.47
C GLU A 57 -11.73 3.03 -0.82
N VAL A 58 -10.67 2.85 -0.03
CA VAL A 58 -10.38 1.61 0.70
C VAL A 58 -10.04 1.92 2.16
N PRO A 59 -10.20 0.95 3.07
CA PRO A 59 -9.69 1.08 4.44
C PRO A 59 -8.18 1.36 4.46
N VAL A 60 -7.71 2.12 5.45
CA VAL A 60 -6.29 2.49 5.58
C VAL A 60 -5.38 1.26 5.74
N GLU A 61 -5.91 0.17 6.30
CA GLU A 61 -5.24 -1.12 6.49
C GLU A 61 -5.01 -1.87 5.18
N LEU A 62 -5.79 -1.58 4.12
CA LEU A 62 -5.49 -2.08 2.77
C LEU A 62 -4.39 -1.27 2.09
N VAL A 63 -4.14 -0.04 2.54
CA VAL A 63 -3.09 0.81 2.00
C VAL A 63 -1.77 0.60 2.75
N PHE A 64 -1.81 0.54 4.08
CA PHE A 64 -0.64 0.52 4.96
C PHE A 64 -0.66 -0.62 5.96
N SER A 65 0.52 -1.11 6.33
CA SER A 65 0.67 -2.16 7.34
C SER A 65 2.03 -2.06 8.04
N THR A 66 2.08 -2.41 9.32
CA THR A 66 3.33 -2.58 10.07
C THR A 66 4.00 -3.94 9.79
N LYS A 67 3.33 -4.80 9.02
CA LYS A 67 3.84 -6.10 8.54
C LYS A 67 3.89 -6.10 7.01
N PRO A 68 4.85 -6.81 6.38
CA PRO A 68 4.85 -6.97 4.93
C PRO A 68 3.52 -7.51 4.42
N PHE A 69 3.04 -6.98 3.30
CA PHE A 69 1.86 -7.53 2.64
C PHE A 69 2.18 -8.92 2.06
N PRO A 70 1.23 -9.88 2.12
CA PRO A 70 1.41 -11.17 1.47
C PRO A 70 1.70 -11.00 -0.02
N ARG A 71 2.62 -11.83 -0.55
CA ARG A 71 2.87 -11.87 -1.99
C ARG A 71 1.69 -12.55 -2.68
N ILE A 72 1.10 -11.87 -3.65
CA ILE A 72 0.09 -12.46 -4.54
C ILE A 72 0.80 -13.55 -5.34
N GLY A 73 0.59 -14.81 -4.96
CA GLY A 73 1.22 -16.00 -5.55
C GLY A 73 1.88 -16.99 -4.58
N GLY A 74 2.02 -16.66 -3.29
CA GLY A 74 2.69 -17.53 -2.30
C GLY A 74 1.77 -18.45 -1.47
N GLU A 75 0.48 -18.14 -1.37
CA GLU A 75 -0.46 -18.86 -0.48
C GLU A 75 -1.37 -19.87 -1.20
N LEU A 76 -1.32 -19.94 -2.53
CA LEU A 76 -2.09 -20.93 -3.31
C LEU A 76 -1.52 -22.35 -3.26
N THR A 77 -0.46 -22.61 -2.47
CA THR A 77 0.18 -23.94 -2.37
C THR A 77 0.01 -24.65 -1.02
N SER A 78 -0.76 -24.10 -0.07
CA SER A 78 -0.82 -24.66 1.29
C SER A 78 -2.21 -25.11 1.77
N THR A 79 -3.21 -25.22 0.90
CA THR A 79 -4.53 -25.80 1.28
C THR A 79 -4.82 -27.09 0.51
N LYS A 80 -4.20 -28.17 0.96
CA LYS A 80 -4.45 -29.64 0.80
C LYS A 80 -3.07 -30.29 0.90
N VAL A 81 -2.70 -31.00 1.97
CA VAL A 81 -3.22 -32.33 2.36
C VAL A 81 -3.02 -32.52 3.87
N GLU A 82 -4.07 -32.37 4.67
CA GLU A 82 -4.15 -32.98 6.02
C GLU A 82 -5.60 -33.44 6.21
N ASP A 83 -5.95 -34.52 5.49
CA ASP A 83 -7.12 -35.39 5.75
C ASP A 83 -6.94 -36.65 4.89
N ALA A 84 -5.99 -37.51 5.29
CA ALA A 84 -5.91 -38.91 4.88
C ALA A 84 -4.93 -39.63 5.83
N GLY A 85 -5.41 -39.98 7.01
CA GLY A 85 -4.75 -40.81 8.01
C GLY A 85 -5.76 -41.29 9.04
#